data_AF-A0A3D4Z5R7-F1
#
_entry.id   AF-A0A3D4Z5R7-F1
#
_cell.length_a   1.000
_cell.length_b   1.000
_cell.length_c   1.000
_cell.angle_alpha   90.00
_cell.angle_beta   90.00
_cell.angle_gamma   90.00
#
_symmetry.space_group_name_H-M   'P 1'
#
loop_
_entity.id
_entity.type
_entity.pdbx_description
1 polymer ?
#
loop_
_entity_poly.entity_id
_entity_poly.type
_entity_poly.pdbx_seq_one_letter_code
_entity_poly.pdbx_strand_id
1 'polypeptide(L)'
;MYLYLGLALLGLGLLILLLFLRQKRRRSKELSNTLTLGLEKTHDQLALRLSELVSFGKSINENFYSQLETILLGADVGVKTTQKLLRYLREDVTASGRSDVNLLKSYLQTEILRILNAHPTVSLIPKKPDVFMMVGINGVGKTTSIGKL
;
A
#
# COMPACT_ATOMS: atom_id res chain seq x y z
N MET A 1 14.53 -52.20 -3.36
CA MET A 1 13.30 -51.82 -2.63
C MET A 1 13.42 -50.46 -1.94
N TYR A 2 14.41 -50.25 -1.05
CA TYR A 2 14.59 -48.98 -0.31
C TYR A 2 14.88 -47.74 -1.19
N LEU A 3 15.59 -47.89 -2.31
CA LEU A 3 15.89 -46.78 -3.23
C LEU A 3 14.60 -46.18 -3.85
N TYR A 4 13.69 -47.03 -4.32
CA TYR A 4 12.39 -46.60 -4.86
C TYR A 4 11.52 -45.94 -3.80
N LEU A 5 11.55 -46.44 -2.56
CA LEU A 5 10.84 -45.84 -1.44
C LEU A 5 11.39 -44.44 -1.10
N GLY A 6 12.71 -44.26 -1.13
CA GLY A 6 13.35 -42.96 -0.92
C GLY A 6 13.02 -41.94 -2.01
N LEU A 7 13.06 -42.35 -3.29
CA LEU A 7 12.63 -41.50 -4.42
C LEU A 7 11.16 -41.11 -4.34
N ALA A 8 10.28 -42.05 -3.94
CA ALA A 8 8.85 -41.77 -3.75
C ALA A 8 8.60 -40.75 -2.61
N LEU A 9 9.34 -40.86 -1.50
CA LEU A 9 9.24 -39.91 -0.38
C LEU A 9 9.73 -38.51 -0.75
N LEU A 10 10.83 -38.39 -1.50
CA LEU A 10 11.32 -37.11 -2.02
C LEU A 10 10.32 -36.48 -3.00
N GLY A 11 9.73 -37.28 -3.89
CA GLY A 11 8.69 -36.83 -4.81
C GLY A 11 7.46 -36.30 -4.08
N LEU A 12 7.00 -37.00 -3.02
CA LEU A 12 5.89 -36.56 -2.17
C LEU A 12 6.23 -35.25 -1.44
N GLY A 13 7.44 -35.14 -0.88
CA GLY A 13 7.90 -33.92 -0.20
C GLY A 13 7.95 -32.70 -1.13
N LEU A 14 8.47 -32.88 -2.36
CA LEU A 14 8.48 -31.83 -3.38
C LEU A 14 7.07 -31.44 -3.80
N LEU A 15 6.17 -32.40 -3.97
CA LEU A 15 4.77 -32.15 -4.29
C LEU A 15 4.08 -31.33 -3.19
N ILE A 16 4.26 -31.71 -1.92
CA ILE A 16 3.71 -30.99 -0.76
C ILE A 16 4.27 -29.55 -0.71
N LEU A 17 5.58 -29.38 -0.93
CA LEU A 17 6.21 -28.06 -0.97
C LEU A 17 5.64 -27.20 -2.11
N LEU A 18 5.48 -27.77 -3.30
CA LEU A 18 4.88 -27.07 -4.45
C LEU A 18 3.42 -26.69 -4.18
N LEU A 19 2.64 -27.56 -3.56
CA LEU A 19 1.27 -27.26 -3.14
C LEU A 19 1.22 -26.16 -2.09
N PHE A 20 2.13 -26.19 -1.10
CA PHE A 20 2.26 -25.14 -0.08
C PHE A 20 2.63 -23.79 -0.69
N LEU A 21 3.63 -23.74 -1.58
CA LEU A 21 4.04 -22.53 -2.28
C LEU A 21 2.90 -22.00 -3.17
N ARG A 22 2.16 -22.89 -3.85
CA ARG A 22 1.00 -22.53 -4.66
C ARG A 22 -0.13 -21.95 -3.81
N GLN A 23 -0.40 -22.52 -2.63
CA GLN A 23 -1.40 -22.02 -1.69
C GLN A 23 -1.01 -20.64 -1.14
N LYS A 24 0.25 -20.45 -0.74
CA LYS A 24 0.77 -19.15 -0.28
C LYS A 24 0.63 -18.08 -1.36
N ARG A 25 0.97 -18.40 -2.62
CA ARG A 25 0.78 -17.50 -3.76
C ARG A 25 -0.69 -17.18 -4.03
N ARG A 26 -1.59 -18.17 -3.99
CA ARG A 26 -3.04 -17.95 -4.16
C ARG A 26 -3.60 -17.00 -3.11
N ARG A 27 -3.29 -17.24 -1.83
CA ARG A 27 -3.76 -16.40 -0.72
C ARG A 27 -3.25 -14.96 -0.84
N SER A 28 -1.99 -14.79 -1.23
CA SER A 28 -1.42 -13.46 -1.51
C SER A 28 -2.13 -12.75 -2.66
N LYS A 29 -2.51 -13.48 -3.72
CA LYS A 29 -3.22 -12.94 -4.87
C LYS A 29 -4.65 -12.55 -4.51
N GLU A 30 -5.34 -13.39 -3.75
CA GLU A 30 -6.68 -13.10 -3.22
C GLU A 30 -6.68 -11.87 -2.33
N LEU A 31 -5.75 -11.77 -1.37
CA LEU A 31 -5.61 -10.60 -0.50
C LEU A 31 -5.34 -9.32 -1.30
N SER A 32 -4.44 -9.40 -2.28
CA SER A 32 -4.15 -8.26 -3.17
C SER A 32 -5.40 -7.86 -3.95
N ASN A 33 -6.17 -8.81 -4.46
CA ASN A 33 -7.41 -8.50 -5.20
C ASN A 33 -8.46 -7.86 -4.29
N THR A 34 -8.68 -8.39 -3.08
CA THR A 34 -9.62 -7.81 -2.11
C THR A 34 -9.19 -6.40 -1.71
N LEU A 35 -7.89 -6.16 -1.51
CA LEU A 35 -7.36 -4.85 -1.19
C LEU A 35 -7.53 -3.87 -2.35
N THR A 36 -7.21 -4.29 -3.57
CA THR A 36 -7.39 -3.46 -4.78
C THR A 36 -8.85 -3.07 -4.97
N LEU A 37 -9.77 -4.02 -4.83
CA LEU A 37 -11.22 -3.76 -4.94
C LEU A 37 -11.72 -2.83 -3.82
N GLY A 38 -11.23 -3.00 -2.59
CA GLY A 38 -11.59 -2.13 -1.47
C GLY A 38 -11.10 -0.69 -1.63
N LEU A 39 -10.03 -0.48 -2.40
CA LEU A 39 -9.40 0.83 -2.63
C LEU A 39 -9.76 1.46 -3.99
N GLU A 40 -10.49 0.76 -4.86
CA GLU A 40 -10.78 1.15 -6.25
C GLU A 40 -11.35 2.57 -6.33
N LYS A 41 -12.38 2.88 -5.54
CA LYS A 41 -13.01 4.22 -5.54
C LYS A 41 -12.04 5.34 -5.18
N THR A 42 -11.22 5.14 -4.15
CA THR A 42 -10.23 6.13 -3.69
C THR A 42 -9.12 6.28 -4.73
N HIS A 43 -8.66 5.17 -5.30
CA HIS A 43 -7.67 5.17 -6.37
C HIS A 43 -8.17 5.96 -7.58
N ASP A 44 -9.37 5.69 -8.06
CA ASP A 44 -9.89 6.30 -9.29
C ASP A 44 -10.13 7.79 -9.12
N GLN A 45 -10.70 8.22 -7.98
CA GLN A 45 -10.91 9.64 -7.70
C GLN A 45 -9.59 10.42 -7.64
N LEU A 46 -8.55 9.85 -7.02
CA LEU A 46 -7.25 10.49 -6.91
C LEU A 46 -6.50 10.47 -8.24
N ALA A 47 -6.52 9.33 -8.95
CA ALA A 47 -5.85 9.17 -10.23
C ALA A 47 -6.44 10.10 -11.31
N LEU A 48 -7.76 10.25 -11.37
CA LEU A 48 -8.44 11.15 -12.29
C LEU A 48 -8.01 12.60 -12.06
N ARG A 49 -8.09 13.09 -10.81
CA ARG A 49 -7.72 14.48 -10.46
C ARG A 49 -6.26 14.79 -10.73
N LEU A 50 -5.37 13.84 -10.44
CA LEU A 50 -3.96 14.00 -10.79
C LEU A 50 -3.75 14.02 -12.30
N SER A 51 -4.42 13.14 -13.06
CA SER A 51 -4.28 13.08 -14.52
C SER A 51 -4.81 14.35 -15.21
N GLU A 52 -5.88 14.95 -14.69
CA GLU A 52 -6.40 16.23 -15.15
C GLU A 52 -5.38 17.36 -14.93
N LEU A 53 -4.90 17.53 -13.69
CA LEU A 53 -3.91 18.55 -13.34
C LEU A 53 -2.69 18.53 -14.28
N VAL A 54 -2.28 17.33 -14.64
CA VAL A 54 -1.12 17.03 -15.47
C VAL A 54 -1.38 17.34 -16.94
N SER A 55 -2.57 17.01 -17.43
CA SER A 55 -2.94 17.25 -18.82
C SER A 55 -3.09 18.75 -19.13
N PHE A 56 -3.50 19.55 -18.14
CA PHE A 56 -3.61 21.01 -18.27
C PHE A 56 -2.26 21.74 -18.09
N GLY A 57 -1.33 21.19 -17.32
CA GLY A 57 -0.03 21.79 -17.02
C GLY A 57 1.08 21.38 -17.99
N LYS A 58 1.25 22.09 -19.11
CA LYS A 58 2.45 21.93 -19.98
C LYS A 58 3.77 22.25 -19.27
N SER A 59 3.74 22.88 -18.10
CA SER A 59 4.89 23.17 -17.26
C SER A 59 4.52 23.09 -15.78
N ILE A 60 5.40 22.50 -14.97
CA ILE A 60 5.29 22.51 -13.51
C ILE A 60 5.63 23.92 -13.02
N ASN A 61 4.60 24.69 -12.66
CA ASN A 61 4.69 26.07 -12.18
C ASN A 61 4.04 26.21 -10.80
N GLU A 62 4.05 27.41 -10.21
CA GLU A 62 3.42 27.66 -8.90
C GLU A 62 1.93 27.28 -8.85
N ASN A 63 1.20 27.49 -9.95
CA ASN A 63 -0.21 27.12 -10.05
C ASN A 63 -0.39 25.59 -9.98
N PHE A 64 0.49 24.82 -10.64
CA PHE A 64 0.50 23.35 -10.54
C PHE A 64 0.69 22.90 -9.09
N TYR A 65 1.67 23.45 -8.37
CA TYR A 65 1.93 23.06 -6.97
C TYR A 65 0.75 23.39 -6.05
N SER A 66 0.11 24.54 -6.23
CA SER A 66 -1.08 24.94 -5.46
C SER A 66 -2.28 24.00 -5.70
N GLN A 67 -2.53 23.64 -6.96
CA GLN A 67 -3.59 22.69 -7.28
C GLN A 67 -3.29 21.28 -6.77
N LEU A 68 -2.04 20.84 -6.87
CA LEU A 68 -1.59 19.56 -6.31
C LEU A 68 -1.77 19.52 -4.79
N GLU A 69 -1.43 20.60 -4.08
CA GLU A 69 -1.66 20.74 -2.65
C GLU A 69 -3.14 20.57 -2.31
N THR A 70 -4.01 21.27 -3.04
CA THR A 70 -5.47 21.20 -2.86
C THR A 70 -6.00 19.79 -3.07
N ILE A 71 -5.53 19.08 -4.11
CA ILE A 71 -5.91 17.68 -4.39
C ILE A 71 -5.48 16.77 -3.25
N LEU A 72 -4.23 16.88 -2.77
CA LEU A 72 -3.70 16.02 -1.72
C LEU A 72 -4.39 16.26 -0.37
N LEU A 73 -4.68 17.51 -0.02
CA LEU A 73 -5.43 17.84 1.19
C LEU A 73 -6.88 17.34 1.11
N GLY A 74 -7.52 17.47 -0.06
CA GLY A 74 -8.87 16.93 -0.29
C GLY A 74 -8.95 15.40 -0.31
N ALA A 75 -7.80 14.70 -0.36
CA ALA A 75 -7.69 13.25 -0.29
C ALA A 75 -7.25 12.74 1.10
N ASP A 76 -7.38 13.56 2.14
CA ASP A 76 -7.04 13.20 3.53
C ASP A 76 -5.57 12.83 3.78
N VAL A 77 -4.64 13.30 2.95
CA VAL A 77 -3.18 13.06 3.12
C VAL A 77 -2.61 13.81 4.33
N GLY A 78 -3.23 14.94 4.68
CA GLY A 78 -2.84 15.79 5.81
C GLY A 78 -1.72 16.78 5.50
N VAL A 79 -1.77 17.95 6.16
CA VAL A 79 -0.91 19.13 5.87
C VAL A 79 0.58 18.80 5.88
N LYS A 80 1.06 18.15 6.96
CA LYS A 80 2.49 17.85 7.13
C LYS A 80 3.03 16.95 6.02
N THR A 81 2.26 15.94 5.62
CA THR A 81 2.63 14.98 4.57
C THR A 81 2.60 15.65 3.21
N THR A 82 1.54 16.42 2.92
CA THR A 82 1.41 17.18 1.67
C THR A 82 2.56 18.17 1.47
N GLN A 83 2.91 18.98 2.48
CA GLN A 83 4.02 19.94 2.37
C GLN A 83 5.36 19.25 2.10
N LYS A 84 5.60 18.10 2.74
CA LYS A 84 6.80 17.31 2.54
C LYS A 84 6.90 16.77 1.12
N LEU A 85 5.80 16.25 0.58
CA LEU A 85 5.70 15.78 -0.80
C LEU A 85 5.99 16.88 -1.82
N LEU A 86 5.38 18.05 -1.65
CA LEU A 86 5.56 19.19 -2.56
C LEU A 86 7.00 19.71 -2.55
N ARG A 87 7.64 19.77 -1.38
CA ARG A 87 9.04 20.19 -1.28
C ARG A 87 9.97 19.26 -2.05
N TYR A 88 9.85 17.95 -1.86
CA TYR A 88 10.68 16.99 -2.58
C TYR A 88 10.46 17.03 -4.09
N LEU A 89 9.21 17.18 -4.52
CA LEU A 89 8.90 17.34 -5.94
C LEU A 89 9.59 18.57 -6.55
N ARG A 90 9.59 19.71 -5.83
CA ARG A 90 10.29 20.94 -6.27
C ARG A 90 11.79 20.75 -6.38
N GLU A 91 12.40 20.13 -5.37
CA GLU A 91 13.84 19.84 -5.33
C GLU A 91 14.25 18.98 -6.52
N ASP A 92 13.48 17.93 -6.80
CA ASP A 92 13.81 16.98 -7.87
C ASP A 92 13.55 17.53 -9.28
N VAL A 93 12.47 18.28 -9.49
CA VAL A 93 12.23 18.97 -10.78
C VAL A 93 13.35 19.96 -11.08
N THR A 94 13.86 20.64 -10.05
CA THR A 94 14.99 21.57 -10.18
C THR A 94 16.30 20.83 -10.48
N ALA A 95 16.53 19.67 -9.86
CA ALA A 95 17.74 18.87 -10.05
C ALA A 95 17.77 18.11 -11.39
N SER A 96 16.63 17.56 -11.81
CA SER A 96 16.53 16.70 -13.00
C SER A 96 16.23 17.46 -14.29
N GLY A 97 15.69 18.68 -14.18
CA GLY A 97 15.19 19.47 -15.31
C GLY A 97 14.03 18.82 -16.08
N ARG A 98 13.49 17.71 -15.56
CA ARG A 98 12.40 16.94 -16.18
C ARG A 98 11.14 17.13 -15.36
N SER A 99 10.13 17.73 -15.98
CA SER A 99 8.79 17.88 -15.40
C SER A 99 7.90 16.71 -15.81
N ASP A 100 8.25 15.48 -15.41
CA ASP A 100 7.44 14.30 -15.68
C ASP A 100 6.49 14.01 -14.52
N VAL A 101 5.26 13.69 -14.85
CA VAL A 101 4.19 13.38 -13.92
C VAL A 101 4.26 11.94 -13.44
N ASN A 102 4.85 11.05 -14.24
CA ASN A 102 5.15 9.70 -13.78
C ASN A 102 6.10 9.72 -12.58
N LEU A 103 6.94 10.77 -12.46
CA LEU A 103 7.76 11.06 -11.29
C LEU A 103 6.89 11.39 -10.06
N LEU A 104 5.84 12.20 -10.20
CA LEU A 104 4.94 12.52 -9.07
C LEU A 104 4.34 11.25 -8.44
N LYS A 105 3.90 10.30 -9.27
CA LYS A 105 3.33 9.04 -8.79
C LYS A 105 4.37 8.19 -8.03
N SER A 106 5.59 8.07 -8.55
CA SER A 106 6.65 7.32 -7.89
C SER A 106 7.09 7.98 -6.57
N TYR A 107 7.10 9.31 -6.52
CA TYR A 107 7.39 10.06 -5.28
C TYR A 107 6.33 9.89 -4.21
N LEU A 108 5.05 10.01 -4.60
CA LEU A 108 3.94 9.73 -3.68
C LEU A 108 4.03 8.32 -3.12
N GLN A 109 4.28 7.32 -3.97
CA GLN A 109 4.49 5.94 -3.52
C GLN A 109 5.64 5.81 -2.52
N THR A 110 6.79 6.43 -2.82
CA THR A 110 7.99 6.35 -1.98
C THR A 110 7.77 6.98 -0.60
N GLU A 111 7.13 8.16 -0.53
CA GLU A 111 6.81 8.81 0.74
C GLU A 111 5.81 8.00 1.54
N ILE A 112 4.73 7.52 0.91
CA ILE A 112 3.71 6.70 1.56
C ILE A 112 4.34 5.42 2.13
N LEU A 113 5.20 4.73 1.37
CA LEU A 113 5.92 3.56 1.85
C LEU A 113 6.81 3.89 3.05
N ARG A 114 7.49 5.04 3.02
CA ARG A 114 8.32 5.46 4.15
C ARG A 114 7.49 5.70 5.41
N ILE A 115 6.31 6.32 5.29
CA ILE A 115 5.39 6.55 6.41
C ILE A 115 4.88 5.21 6.95
N LEU A 116 4.44 4.30 6.08
CA LEU A 116 3.95 2.97 6.46
C LEU A 116 5.03 2.12 7.15
N ASN A 117 6.29 2.26 6.72
CA ASN A 117 7.43 1.54 7.30
C ASN A 117 8.00 2.19 8.57
N ALA A 118 7.60 3.42 8.90
CA ALA A 118 8.14 4.14 10.07
C ALA A 118 7.61 3.60 11.41
N HIS A 119 6.63 2.70 11.40
CA HIS A 119 6.03 2.16 12.62
C HIS A 119 6.45 0.71 12.80
N PRO A 120 7.03 0.34 13.96
CA PRO A 120 7.40 -1.04 14.22
C PRO A 120 6.14 -1.89 14.15
N THR A 121 6.23 -2.98 13.40
CA THR A 121 5.18 -4.00 13.41
C THR A 121 5.03 -4.46 14.85
N VAL A 122 3.81 -4.42 15.40
CA VAL A 122 3.55 -4.96 16.73
C VAL A 122 3.92 -6.44 16.67
N SER A 123 5.04 -6.81 17.27
CA SER A 123 5.41 -8.21 17.44
C SER A 123 4.46 -8.78 18.47
N LEU A 124 3.43 -9.47 17.98
CA LEU A 124 2.57 -10.29 18.81
C LEU A 124 3.41 -11.49 19.25
N ILE A 125 4.07 -11.37 20.40
CA ILE A 125 4.72 -12.52 21.04
C ILE A 125 3.58 -13.42 21.52
N PRO A 126 3.44 -14.65 20.97
CA PRO A 126 2.34 -15.52 21.34
C PRO A 126 2.47 -15.92 22.82
N LYS A 127 1.56 -15.44 23.66
CA LYS A 127 1.47 -15.79 25.09
C LYS A 127 0.06 -16.30 25.34
N LYS A 128 -0.08 -17.54 25.83
CA LYS A 128 -1.41 -18.10 26.08
C LYS A 128 -1.89 -17.82 27.51
N PRO A 129 -3.11 -17.30 27.70
CA PRO A 129 -4.04 -16.82 26.66
C PRO A 129 -3.63 -15.46 26.07
N ASP A 130 -3.82 -15.28 24.76
CA ASP A 130 -3.62 -14.00 24.08
C ASP A 130 -4.88 -13.14 24.29
N VAL A 131 -4.77 -12.07 25.07
CA VAL A 131 -5.91 -11.21 25.45
C VAL A 131 -5.89 -9.93 24.63
N PHE A 132 -6.93 -9.70 23.83
CA PHE A 132 -7.11 -8.49 23.03
C PHE A 132 -8.22 -7.61 23.62
N MET A 133 -7.93 -6.33 23.90
CA MET A 133 -8.93 -5.35 24.31
C MET A 133 -9.25 -4.40 23.15
N MET A 134 -10.47 -4.46 22.63
CA MET A 134 -10.98 -3.57 21.58
C MET A 134 -11.55 -2.30 22.19
N VAL A 135 -11.01 -1.13 21.80
CA VAL A 135 -11.45 0.19 22.28
C VAL A 135 -11.91 1.06 21.10
N GLY A 136 -12.89 1.96 21.33
CA GLY A 136 -13.40 2.89 20.33
C GLY A 136 -14.84 3.34 20.59
N ILE A 137 -15.32 4.35 19.87
CA ILE A 137 -16.68 4.91 20.02
C ILE A 137 -17.75 3.99 19.40
N ASN A 138 -19.04 4.26 19.65
CA ASN A 138 -20.13 3.48 19.05
C ASN A 138 -20.19 3.68 17.52
N GLY A 139 -20.49 2.61 16.77
CA GLY A 139 -20.65 2.67 15.31
C GLY A 139 -19.41 2.44 14.45
N VAL A 140 -18.19 2.42 15.00
CA VAL A 140 -16.94 2.21 14.21
C VAL A 140 -16.63 0.75 13.86
N GLY A 141 -17.57 -0.16 14.13
CA GLY A 141 -17.43 -1.57 13.76
C GLY A 141 -16.68 -2.45 14.77
N LYS A 142 -16.54 -2.07 16.04
CA LYS A 142 -15.87 -2.88 17.09
C LYS A 142 -16.37 -4.33 17.12
N THR A 143 -17.69 -4.53 17.25
CA THR A 143 -18.30 -5.88 17.32
C THR A 143 -18.11 -6.66 16.02
N THR A 144 -18.21 -6.00 14.87
CA THR A 144 -18.00 -6.62 13.55
C THR A 144 -16.54 -7.06 13.37
N SER A 145 -15.58 -6.26 13.84
CA SER A 145 -14.16 -6.60 13.80
C SER A 145 -13.83 -7.78 14.74
N ILE A 146 -14.46 -7.84 15.92
CA ILE A 146 -14.33 -8.98 16.84
C ILE A 146 -14.81 -10.28 16.18
N GLY A 147 -15.93 -10.27 15.46
CA GLY A 147 -16.43 -11.47 14.77
C GLY A 147 -15.62 -11.90 13.53
N LYS A 148 -14.75 -11.03 13.01
CA LYS A 148 -13.85 -11.31 11.87
C LYS A 148 -12.47 -11.79 12.29
N LEU A 149 -12.03 -11.43 13.50
CA LEU A 149 -10.78 -11.89 14.12
C LEU A 149 -10.96 -13.30 14.67
#